data_AF-C9JM55-F1
#
_entry.id   AF-C9JM55-F1
#
_cell.length_a   1.000
_cell.length_b   1.000
_cell.length_c   1.000
_cell.angle_alpha   90.00
_cell.angle_beta   90.00
_cell.angle_gamma   90.00
#
_symmetry.space_group_name_H-M   'P 1'
#
loop_
_entity.id
_entity.type
_entity.pdbx_description
1 polymer ?
#
loop_
_entity_poly.entity_id
_entity_poly.type
_entity_poly.pdbx_seq_one_letter_code
_entity_poly.pdbx_strand_id
1 'polypeptide(L)'
;MMVQGQEYEAGGSVIHPLNLHMKRFVKDLGLSAVQASGGLLGIYNGETLVFEESNWFIINVIKLVWRYGFQSLRMHMWVEDVLDKFMRIYRYQSHDYAFSSVEKLLHALGGDDFLGMLNRTLLETLQKAGFSEKFLNEMIAPVMRVNYGQSTDI
;
A
#
# COMPACT_ATOMS: atom_id res chain seq x y z
N MET A 1 -20.13 5.28 10.39
CA MET A 1 -21.56 5.32 9.98
C MET A 1 -22.30 4.24 10.75
N MET A 2 -23.42 4.55 11.39
CA MET A 2 -24.25 3.55 12.07
C MET A 2 -25.34 3.04 11.12
N VAL A 3 -25.32 1.75 10.79
CA VAL A 3 -26.35 1.09 9.99
C VAL A 3 -26.84 -0.14 10.74
N GLN A 4 -28.13 -0.22 11.04
CA GLN A 4 -28.73 -1.34 11.79
C GLN A 4 -28.03 -1.65 13.13
N GLY A 5 -27.53 -0.63 13.83
CA GLY A 5 -26.82 -0.81 15.11
C GLY A 5 -25.38 -1.31 14.99
N GLN A 6 -24.85 -1.44 13.77
CA GLN A 6 -23.44 -1.76 13.50
C GLN A 6 -22.69 -0.51 13.07
N GLU A 7 -21.48 -0.33 13.59
CA GLU A 7 -20.56 0.72 13.17
C GLU A 7 -19.81 0.28 11.92
N TYR A 8 -19.87 1.11 10.88
CA TYR A 8 -19.13 0.94 9.64
C TYR A 8 -18.19 2.11 9.43
N GLU A 9 -16.91 1.83 9.17
CA GLU A 9 -15.98 2.83 8.70
C GLU A 9 -16.25 3.13 7.22
N ALA A 10 -16.35 4.41 6.87
CA ALA A 10 -16.60 4.86 5.50
C ALA A 10 -15.45 5.71 4.94
N GLY A 11 -14.37 5.88 5.71
CA GLY A 11 -13.16 6.62 5.33
C GLY A 11 -11.89 5.89 5.73
N GLY A 12 -10.84 6.66 6.06
CA GLY A 12 -9.53 6.12 6.41
C GLY A 12 -9.53 5.44 7.78
N SER A 13 -9.42 4.11 7.80
CA SER A 13 -9.31 3.29 9.03
C SER A 13 -7.90 2.81 9.35
N VAL A 14 -6.96 2.93 8.42
CA VAL A 14 -5.65 2.27 8.52
C VAL A 14 -4.54 3.30 8.73
N ILE A 15 -3.86 3.20 9.87
CA ILE A 15 -2.63 3.95 10.16
C ILE A 15 -1.43 3.03 9.94
N HIS A 16 -0.59 3.37 8.97
CA HIS A 16 0.65 2.64 8.74
C HIS A 16 1.63 2.82 9.92
N PRO A 17 2.34 1.78 10.40
CA PRO A 17 3.26 1.88 11.53
C PRO A 17 4.42 2.88 11.35
N LEU A 18 4.78 3.18 10.10
CA LEU A 18 5.82 4.18 9.74
C LEU A 18 5.29 5.62 9.68
N ASN A 19 3.99 5.85 9.93
CA ASN A 19 3.48 7.19 10.19
C ASN A 19 3.83 7.59 11.64
N LEU A 20 5.03 8.15 11.84
CA LEU A 20 5.55 8.46 13.17
C LEU A 20 4.72 9.53 13.89
N HIS A 21 4.12 10.46 13.13
CA HIS A 21 3.22 11.48 13.67
C HIS A 21 1.97 10.85 14.24
N MET A 22 1.27 10.01 13.47
CA MET A 22 0.06 9.37 13.97
C MET A 22 0.34 8.37 15.08
N LYS A 23 1.46 7.63 15.02
CA LYS A 23 1.88 6.73 16.10
C LYS A 23 2.10 7.50 17.40
N ARG A 24 2.70 8.69 17.32
CA ARG A 24 2.86 9.59 18.47
C ARG A 24 1.51 10.13 18.95
N PHE A 25 0.64 10.59 18.05
CA PHE A 25 -0.68 11.10 18.44
C PHE A 25 -1.54 10.05 19.15
N VAL A 26 -1.58 8.80 18.64
CA VAL A 26 -2.29 7.70 19.29
C VAL A 26 -1.79 7.52 20.73
N LYS A 27 -0.47 7.57 20.94
CA LYS A 27 0.14 7.47 22.27
C LYS A 27 -0.20 8.68 23.16
N ASP A 28 0.00 9.90 22.65
CA ASP A 28 -0.16 11.14 23.42
C ASP A 28 -1.63 11.36 23.83
N LEU A 29 -2.59 10.84 23.06
CA LEU A 29 -4.02 10.86 23.37
C LEU A 29 -4.50 9.67 24.22
N GLY A 30 -3.61 8.73 24.58
CA GLY A 30 -3.99 7.53 25.35
C GLY A 30 -4.92 6.57 24.61
N LEU A 31 -4.88 6.58 23.27
CA LEU A 31 -5.69 5.71 22.42
C LEU A 31 -5.00 4.35 22.20
N SER A 32 -5.80 3.32 21.97
CA SER A 32 -5.32 1.97 21.60
C SER A 32 -5.56 1.69 20.13
N ALA A 33 -4.61 1.01 19.48
CA ALA A 33 -4.84 0.47 18.15
C ALA A 33 -5.85 -0.69 18.22
N VAL A 34 -6.86 -0.64 17.35
CA VAL A 34 -7.81 -1.75 17.16
C VAL A 34 -7.20 -2.69 16.13
N GLN A 35 -7.19 -3.99 16.43
CA GLN A 35 -6.77 -4.99 15.45
C GLN A 35 -7.83 -5.11 14.36
N ALA A 36 -7.40 -5.17 13.10
CA ALA A 36 -8.30 -5.46 12.00
C ALA A 36 -9.02 -6.79 12.27
N SER A 37 -10.33 -6.83 12.05
CA SER A 37 -11.12 -8.05 12.14
C SER A 37 -10.58 -9.09 11.16
N GLY A 38 -10.34 -10.30 11.64
CA GLY A 38 -9.81 -11.39 10.83
C GLY A 38 -10.76 -11.84 9.72
N GLY A 39 -10.19 -12.47 8.69
CA GLY A 39 -10.92 -13.05 7.56
C GLY A 39 -9.94 -13.66 6.57
N LEU A 40 -10.43 -14.53 5.68
CA LEU A 40 -9.64 -15.05 4.58
C LEU A 40 -9.78 -14.12 3.37
N LEU A 41 -8.66 -13.75 2.74
CA LEU A 41 -8.67 -12.97 1.51
C LEU A 41 -9.16 -13.83 0.33
N GLY A 42 -10.02 -13.27 -0.51
CA GLY A 42 -10.38 -13.83 -1.80
C GLY A 42 -10.22 -12.78 -2.89
N ILE A 43 -9.76 -13.19 -4.08
CA ILE A 43 -9.64 -12.34 -5.26
C ILE A 43 -10.59 -12.88 -6.32
N TYR A 44 -11.54 -12.04 -6.71
CA TYR A 44 -12.54 -12.36 -7.72
C TYR A 44 -12.26 -11.59 -9.00
N ASN A 45 -12.22 -12.27 -10.14
CA ASN A 45 -11.93 -11.63 -11.44
C ASN A 45 -13.19 -11.18 -12.20
N GLY A 46 -14.37 -11.28 -11.60
CA GLY A 46 -15.66 -11.02 -12.27
C GLY A 46 -16.39 -12.29 -12.70
N GLU A 47 -15.71 -13.44 -12.74
CA GLU A 47 -16.30 -14.73 -13.09
C GLU A 47 -16.09 -15.77 -12.00
N THR A 48 -14.85 -15.90 -11.51
CA THR A 48 -14.45 -16.90 -10.52
C THR A 48 -13.47 -16.33 -9.49
N LEU A 49 -13.35 -16.99 -8.34
CA LEU A 49 -12.30 -16.71 -7.38
C LEU A 49 -10.98 -17.26 -7.89
N VAL A 50 -10.09 -16.36 -8.28
CA VAL A 50 -8.78 -16.68 -8.87
C VAL A 50 -7.72 -16.99 -7.82
N PHE A 51 -7.93 -16.49 -6.60
CA PHE A 51 -7.14 -16.77 -5.41
C PHE A 51 -8.04 -16.73 -4.17
N GLU A 52 -7.80 -17.63 -3.24
CA GLU A 52 -8.47 -17.69 -1.95
C GLU A 52 -7.45 -18.12 -0.91
N GLU A 53 -7.37 -17.40 0.20
CA GLU A 53 -6.61 -17.83 1.35
C GLU A 53 -7.28 -19.01 2.05
N SER A 54 -6.45 -19.81 2.70
CA SER A 54 -6.85 -20.85 3.64
C SER A 54 -6.31 -20.50 5.02
N ASN A 55 -6.74 -21.24 6.04
CA ASN A 55 -6.18 -21.13 7.39
C ASN A 55 -4.71 -21.57 7.49
N TRP A 56 -4.14 -22.14 6.41
CA TRP A 56 -2.77 -22.67 6.41
C TRP A 56 -1.82 -21.75 5.65
N PHE A 57 -0.96 -21.06 6.40
CA PHE A 57 0.02 -20.11 5.84
C PHE A 57 0.86 -20.71 4.69
N ILE A 58 1.40 -21.92 4.87
CA ILE A 58 2.26 -22.57 3.86
C ILE A 58 1.47 -22.84 2.56
N ILE A 59 0.19 -23.22 2.67
CA ILE A 59 -0.66 -23.42 1.49
C ILE A 59 -0.85 -22.10 0.75
N ASN A 60 -1.08 -21.00 1.48
CA ASN A 60 -1.24 -19.67 0.87
C ASN A 60 0.03 -19.23 0.14
N VAL A 61 1.21 -19.46 0.73
CA VAL A 61 2.51 -19.17 0.09
C VAL A 61 2.68 -19.98 -1.20
N ILE A 62 2.39 -21.28 -1.17
CA ILE A 62 2.46 -22.14 -2.37
C ILE A 62 1.49 -21.64 -3.45
N LYS A 63 0.24 -21.30 -3.09
CA LYS A 63 -0.76 -20.77 -4.04
C LYS A 63 -0.30 -19.46 -4.66
N LEU A 64 0.27 -18.55 -3.88
CA LEU A 64 0.82 -17.27 -4.37
C LEU A 64 1.98 -17.51 -5.34
N VAL A 65 2.95 -18.34 -4.96
CA VAL A 65 4.11 -18.65 -5.83
C VAL A 65 3.68 -19.37 -7.09
N TRP A 66 2.73 -20.29 -7.01
CA TRP A 66 2.21 -20.98 -8.19
C TRP A 66 1.49 -20.05 -9.15
N ARG A 67 0.66 -19.14 -8.64
CA ARG A 67 -0.18 -18.27 -9.48
C ARG A 67 0.55 -17.03 -10.00
N TYR A 68 1.40 -16.46 -9.16
CA TYR A 68 2.05 -15.16 -9.36
C TYR A 68 3.58 -15.23 -9.34
N GLY A 69 4.20 -16.37 -9.07
CA GLY A 69 5.64 -16.45 -8.86
C GLY A 69 6.08 -15.65 -7.64
N PHE A 70 7.28 -15.07 -7.69
CA PHE A 70 7.82 -14.23 -6.60
C PHE A 70 7.33 -12.76 -6.64
N GLN A 71 6.24 -12.47 -7.36
CA GLN A 71 5.72 -11.11 -7.51
C GLN A 71 5.27 -10.50 -6.17
N SER A 72 4.67 -11.28 -5.27
CA SER A 72 4.30 -10.81 -3.91
C SER A 72 5.53 -10.43 -3.08
N LEU A 73 6.60 -11.23 -3.13
CA LEU A 73 7.86 -10.91 -2.45
C LEU A 73 8.51 -9.66 -3.06
N ARG A 74 8.53 -9.56 -4.39
CA ARG A 74 9.01 -8.37 -5.10
C ARG A 74 8.22 -7.12 -4.71
N MET A 75 6.90 -7.22 -4.57
CA MET A 75 6.05 -6.11 -4.13
C MET A 75 6.42 -5.67 -2.71
N HIS A 76 6.61 -6.61 -1.79
CA HIS A 76 7.07 -6.29 -0.43
C HIS A 76 8.41 -5.54 -0.45
N MET A 77 9.41 -6.06 -1.16
CA MET A 77 10.73 -5.42 -1.28
C MET A 77 10.66 -4.04 -1.95
N TRP A 78 9.83 -3.90 -2.98
CA TRP A 78 9.66 -2.63 -3.70
C TRP A 78 9.01 -1.57 -2.81
N VAL A 79 7.96 -1.93 -2.05
CA VAL A 79 7.32 -1.03 -1.09
C VAL A 79 8.29 -0.65 0.02
N GLU A 80 9.10 -1.58 0.53
CA GLU A 80 10.12 -1.26 1.55
C GLU A 80 11.15 -0.25 1.04
N ASP A 81 11.65 -0.38 -0.19
CA ASP A 81 12.58 0.59 -0.78
C ASP A 81 11.95 1.99 -0.90
N VAL A 82 10.70 2.07 -1.36
CA VAL A 82 9.96 3.34 -1.43
C VAL A 82 9.79 3.93 -0.03
N LEU A 83 9.42 3.13 0.96
CA LEU A 83 9.24 3.59 2.34
C LEU A 83 10.55 4.05 2.97
N ASP A 84 11.67 3.33 2.78
CA ASP A 84 12.98 3.73 3.30
C ASP A 84 13.41 5.12 2.77
N LYS A 85 13.22 5.36 1.48
CA LYS A 85 13.44 6.68 0.86
C LYS A 85 12.49 7.73 1.44
N PHE A 86 11.20 7.42 1.54
CA PHE A 86 10.20 8.34 2.07
C PHE A 86 10.47 8.74 3.54
N MET A 87 10.97 7.82 4.36
CA MET A 87 11.29 8.05 5.79
C MET A 87 12.34 9.15 6.00
N ARG A 88 13.11 9.54 4.98
CA ARG A 88 14.01 10.69 5.03
C ARG A 88 13.28 11.99 5.38
N ILE A 89 11.96 12.07 5.14
CA ILE A 89 11.13 13.23 5.47
C ILE A 89 11.26 13.62 6.95
N TYR A 90 11.30 12.63 7.85
CA TYR A 90 11.43 12.87 9.28
C TYR A 90 12.80 13.43 9.66
N ARG A 91 13.86 13.09 8.91
CA ARG A 91 15.20 13.68 9.13
C ARG A 91 15.19 15.16 8.77
N TYR A 92 14.62 15.53 7.63
CA TYR A 92 14.47 16.93 7.24
C TYR A 92 13.63 17.73 8.24
N GLN A 93 12.47 17.17 8.65
CA GLN A 93 11.60 17.79 9.64
C GLN A 93 12.29 17.98 10.99
N SER A 94 13.11 17.01 11.44
CA SER A 94 13.86 17.12 12.71
C SER A 94 14.95 18.20 12.72
N HIS A 95 15.35 18.69 11.55
CA HIS A 95 16.31 19.80 11.39
C HIS A 95 15.62 21.10 10.94
N ASP A 96 14.31 21.21 11.15
CA ASP A 96 13.48 22.36 10.75
C ASP A 96 13.63 22.75 9.27
N TYR A 97 13.96 21.77 8.42
CA TYR A 97 14.16 22.00 7.00
C TYR A 97 12.82 22.03 6.28
N ALA A 98 12.59 23.08 5.51
CA ALA A 98 11.41 23.24 4.66
C ALA A 98 11.80 23.33 3.18
N PHE A 99 10.92 22.85 2.32
CA PHE A 99 11.10 22.88 0.87
C PHE A 99 10.21 23.96 0.25
N SER A 100 10.74 24.67 -0.74
CA SER A 100 9.98 25.72 -1.44
C SER A 100 9.03 25.17 -2.52
N SER A 101 9.08 23.86 -2.82
CA SER A 101 8.19 23.21 -3.77
C SER A 101 8.09 21.70 -3.49
N VAL A 102 7.06 21.05 -4.03
CA VAL A 102 6.82 19.61 -3.89
C VAL A 102 7.91 18.80 -4.61
N GLU A 103 8.38 19.28 -5.76
CA GLU A 103 9.45 18.63 -6.53
C GLU A 103 10.75 18.59 -5.73
N LYS A 104 11.13 19.71 -5.09
CA LYS A 104 12.33 19.73 -4.24
C LYS A 104 12.21 18.77 -3.05
N LEU A 105 11.02 18.69 -2.44
CA LEU A 105 10.75 17.72 -1.38
C LEU A 105 10.93 16.30 -1.91
N LEU A 106 10.21 15.91 -2.96
CA LEU A 106 10.22 14.54 -3.48
C LEU A 106 11.59 14.12 -3.99
N HIS A 107 12.32 15.03 -4.64
CA HIS A 107 13.71 14.79 -5.04
C HIS A 107 14.63 14.58 -3.83
N ALA A 108 14.45 15.35 -2.74
CA ALA A 108 15.24 15.14 -1.53
C ALA A 108 14.93 13.80 -0.83
N LEU A 109 13.70 13.29 -0.95
CA LEU A 109 13.31 11.99 -0.40
C LEU A 109 13.82 10.83 -1.26
N GLY A 110 13.52 10.83 -2.56
CA GLY A 110 13.75 9.67 -3.43
C GLY A 110 14.49 9.95 -4.73
N GLY A 111 15.04 11.15 -4.91
CA GLY A 111 15.75 11.55 -6.13
C GLY A 111 14.83 11.62 -7.36
N ASP A 112 15.43 11.44 -8.54
CA ASP A 112 14.74 11.44 -9.82
C ASP A 112 13.69 10.32 -9.95
N ASP A 113 13.83 9.23 -9.19
CA ASP A 113 12.86 8.14 -9.19
C ASP A 113 11.49 8.63 -8.72
N PHE A 114 11.44 9.35 -7.58
CA PHE A 114 10.19 9.90 -7.04
C PHE A 114 9.63 11.01 -7.92
N LEU A 115 10.48 11.88 -8.46
CA LEU A 115 10.03 12.90 -9.43
C LEU A 115 9.40 12.26 -10.66
N GLY A 116 10.04 11.21 -11.19
CA GLY A 116 9.55 10.53 -12.36
C GLY A 116 8.23 9.79 -12.13
N MET A 117 7.88 9.44 -10.88
CA MET A 117 6.58 8.85 -10.54
C MET A 117 5.42 9.86 -10.61
N LEU A 118 5.69 11.16 -10.55
CA LEU A 118 4.64 12.19 -10.71
C LEU A 118 4.08 12.26 -12.14
N ASN A 119 4.85 11.78 -13.11
CA ASN A 119 4.54 11.89 -14.54
C ASN A 119 4.28 10.51 -15.19
N ARG A 120 4.09 9.47 -14.37
CA ARG A 120 3.84 8.10 -14.83
C ARG A 120 2.64 7.56 -14.10
N THR A 121 1.86 6.74 -14.79
CA THR A 121 0.75 6.05 -14.12
C THR A 121 1.27 5.02 -13.12
N LEU A 122 0.42 4.59 -12.21
CA LEU A 122 0.75 3.45 -11.33
C LEU A 122 1.10 2.20 -12.15
N LEU A 123 0.35 1.94 -13.23
CA LEU A 123 0.58 0.81 -14.13
C LEU A 123 1.97 0.88 -14.75
N GLU A 124 2.34 2.02 -15.37
CA GLU A 124 3.65 2.21 -15.99
C GLU A 124 4.78 2.08 -14.97
N THR A 125 4.59 2.64 -13.78
CA THR A 125 5.56 2.58 -12.69
C THR A 125 5.83 1.14 -12.27
N LEU A 126 4.79 0.33 -12.07
CA LEU A 126 4.94 -1.05 -11.65
C LEU A 126 5.41 -1.97 -12.80
N GLN A 127 4.97 -1.74 -14.04
CA GLN A 127 5.50 -2.47 -15.19
C GLN A 127 7.01 -2.23 -15.36
N LYS A 128 7.48 -0.98 -15.21
CA LYS A 128 8.91 -0.65 -15.23
C LYS A 128 9.68 -1.30 -14.07
N ALA A 129 9.04 -1.53 -12.92
CA ALA A 129 9.61 -2.29 -11.81
C ALA A 129 9.59 -3.82 -12.02
N GLY A 130 9.09 -4.29 -13.17
CA GLY A 130 9.10 -5.69 -13.58
C GLY A 130 7.92 -6.51 -13.04
N PHE A 131 6.81 -5.87 -12.68
CA PHE A 131 5.60 -6.57 -12.28
C PHE A 131 4.84 -7.12 -13.49
N SER A 132 4.37 -8.36 -13.40
CA SER A 132 3.63 -8.99 -14.50
C SER A 132 2.21 -8.44 -14.60
N GLU A 133 1.69 -8.33 -15.82
CA GLU A 133 0.33 -7.83 -16.09
C GLU A 133 -0.73 -8.61 -15.30
N LYS A 134 -0.60 -9.94 -15.23
CA LYS A 134 -1.48 -10.80 -14.42
C LYS A 134 -1.49 -10.40 -12.95
N PHE A 135 -0.33 -10.14 -12.35
CA PHE A 135 -0.24 -9.72 -10.94
C PHE A 135 -0.86 -8.32 -10.76
N LEU A 136 -0.63 -7.40 -11.70
CA LEU A 136 -1.21 -6.05 -11.65
C LEU A 136 -2.74 -6.09 -11.74
N ASN A 137 -3.29 -6.89 -12.67
CA ASN A 137 -4.72 -6.99 -12.89
C ASN A 137 -5.46 -7.72 -11.76
N GLU A 138 -4.87 -8.78 -11.19
CA GLU A 138 -5.53 -9.60 -10.17
C GLU A 138 -5.24 -9.13 -8.74
N MET A 139 -4.06 -8.56 -8.45
CA MET A 139 -3.71 -8.13 -7.08
C MET A 139 -3.84 -6.62 -6.91
N ILE A 140 -3.30 -5.83 -7.83
CA ILE A 140 -3.15 -4.38 -7.62
C ILE A 140 -4.42 -3.61 -7.99
N ALA A 141 -4.99 -3.87 -9.16
CA ALA A 141 -6.19 -3.17 -9.61
C ALA A 141 -7.39 -3.32 -8.65
N PRO A 142 -7.67 -4.51 -8.05
CA PRO A 142 -8.72 -4.63 -7.04
C PRO A 142 -8.43 -3.83 -5.77
N VAL A 143 -7.18 -3.80 -5.30
CA VAL A 143 -6.78 -2.99 -4.13
C VAL A 143 -6.99 -1.49 -4.40
N MET A 144 -6.60 -1.01 -5.59
CA MET A 144 -6.83 0.38 -5.99
C MET A 144 -8.32 0.72 -6.08
N ARG A 145 -9.13 -0.18 -6.63
CA ARG A 145 -10.59 0.01 -6.70
C ARG A 145 -11.26 0.03 -5.33
N VAL A 146 -10.89 -0.87 -4.43
CA VAL A 146 -11.47 -0.95 -3.08
C VAL A 146 -11.09 0.26 -2.22
N ASN A 147 -9.85 0.74 -2.31
CA ASN A 147 -9.38 1.83 -1.45
C ASN A 147 -9.66 3.22 -2.02
N TYR A 148 -9.62 3.38 -3.34
CA TYR A 148 -9.64 4.70 -3.97
C TYR A 148 -10.69 4.84 -5.09
N GLY A 149 -11.38 3.77 -5.47
CA GLY A 149 -12.30 3.78 -6.61
C GLY A 149 -11.61 4.08 -7.95
N GLN A 150 -10.29 3.82 -8.05
CA GLN A 150 -9.45 4.20 -9.19
C GLN A 150 -8.95 2.98 -9.96
N SER A 151 -8.65 3.17 -11.26
CA SER A 151 -7.87 2.22 -12.05
C SER A 151 -6.36 2.41 -11.79
N THR A 152 -5.55 1.55 -12.38
CA THR A 152 -4.08 1.65 -12.33
C THR A 152 -3.52 2.66 -13.33
N ASP A 153 -4.35 3.27 -14.17
CA ASP A 153 -3.93 4.17 -15.25
C ASP A 153 -3.97 5.65 -14.84
N ILE A 154 -4.12 5.91 -13.53
CA ILE A 154 -3.99 7.23 -12.92
C ILE A 154 -2.52 7.61 -12.74
#